data_AF-A0A0G1ZT71-F1
#
_entry.id   AF-A0A0G1ZT71-F1
#
_cell.length_a   1.000
_cell.length_b   1.000
_cell.length_c   1.000
_cell.angle_alpha   90.00
_cell.angle_beta   90.00
_cell.angle_gamma   90.00
#
_symmetry.space_group_name_H-M   'P 1'
#
loop_
_entity.id
_entity.type
_entity.pdbx_description
1 polymer ?
#
loop_
_entity_poly.entity_id
_entity_poly.type
_entity_poly.pdbx_seq_one_letter_code
_entity_poly.pdbx_strand_id
1 'polypeptide(L)'
;MNPQRTTLFLMANLASEVFQVFSFKKRGEYSNARQAVERAGRILAQLKSYPEMESRKAELSTLEEVVNDSARAEPVFDISEEQMEAYFFPFTTRLLAQR
;
A
#
# COMPACT_ATOMS: atom_id res chain seq x y z
N MET A 1 13.42 3.12 -19.09
CA MET A 1 12.42 3.40 -18.04
C MET A 1 13.16 3.82 -16.78
N ASN A 2 12.80 4.95 -16.14
CA ASN A 2 13.51 5.39 -14.93
C ASN A 2 13.02 4.55 -13.73
N PRO A 3 13.89 3.75 -13.07
CA PRO A 3 13.48 2.84 -11.99
C PRO A 3 12.87 3.57 -10.79
N GLN A 4 13.46 4.70 -10.39
CA GLN A 4 12.97 5.53 -9.28
C GLN A 4 11.60 6.13 -9.55
N ARG A 5 11.37 6.56 -10.80
CA ARG A 5 10.04 7.02 -11.24
C ARG A 5 9.03 5.88 -11.16
N THR A 6 9.44 4.67 -11.55
CA THR A 6 8.59 3.47 -11.54
C THR A 6 8.20 3.06 -10.13
N THR A 7 9.16 2.94 -9.22
CA THR A 7 8.90 2.58 -7.82
C THR A 7 8.05 3.64 -7.11
N LEU A 8 8.23 4.92 -7.43
CA LEU A 8 7.37 5.99 -6.93
C LEU A 8 5.92 5.89 -7.43
N PHE A 9 5.72 5.58 -8.72
CA PHE A 9 4.39 5.30 -9.26
C PHE A 9 3.74 4.08 -8.59
N LEU A 10 4.50 3.01 -8.37
CA LEU A 10 4.01 1.82 -7.68
C LEU A 10 3.62 2.12 -6.23
N MET A 11 4.40 2.93 -5.50
CA MET A 11 4.04 3.37 -4.14
C MET A 11 2.75 4.20 -4.11
N ALA A 12 2.52 5.06 -5.09
CA ALA A 12 1.27 5.82 -5.19
C ALA A 12 0.06 4.91 -5.52
N ASN A 13 0.24 3.94 -6.42
CA ASN A 13 -0.79 2.95 -6.70
C ASN A 13 -1.09 2.08 -5.47
N LEU A 14 -0.05 1.70 -4.72
CA LEU A 14 -0.21 0.98 -3.47
C LEU A 14 -1.04 1.79 -2.46
N ALA A 15 -0.73 3.09 -2.30
CA ALA A 15 -1.50 3.98 -1.45
C ALA A 15 -3.00 3.97 -1.83
N SER A 16 -3.29 4.10 -3.13
CA SER A 16 -4.67 4.10 -3.63
C SER A 16 -5.40 2.80 -3.29
N GLU A 17 -4.77 1.63 -3.48
CA GLU A 17 -5.38 0.34 -3.14
C GLU A 17 -5.58 0.18 -1.63
N VAL A 18 -4.61 0.60 -0.82
CA VAL A 18 -4.75 0.57 0.65
C VAL A 18 -5.94 1.42 1.11
N PHE A 19 -6.10 2.64 0.62
CA PHE A 19 -7.26 3.47 0.97
C PHE A 19 -8.59 2.87 0.48
N GLN A 20 -8.59 2.17 -0.65
CA GLN A 20 -9.77 1.41 -1.08
C GLN A 20 -10.14 0.33 -0.08
N VAL A 21 -9.17 -0.36 0.55
CA VAL A 21 -9.46 -1.36 1.61
C VAL A 21 -10.23 -0.72 2.76
N PHE A 22 -9.74 0.41 3.29
CA PHE A 22 -10.42 1.13 4.37
C PHE A 22 -11.82 1.62 3.96
N SER A 23 -11.94 2.19 2.76
CA SER A 23 -13.22 2.66 2.21
C SER A 23 -14.25 1.53 2.06
N PHE A 24 -13.84 0.39 1.50
CA PHE A 24 -14.71 -0.79 1.37
C PHE A 24 -15.11 -1.36 2.73
N LYS A 25 -14.20 -1.44 3.71
CA LYS A 25 -14.53 -1.87 5.06
C LYS A 25 -15.55 -0.98 5.74
N LYS A 26 -15.38 0.35 5.64
CA LYS A 26 -16.34 1.33 6.19
C LYS A 26 -17.74 1.15 5.61
N ARG A 27 -17.86 0.67 4.37
CA ARG A 27 -19.14 0.38 3.69
C ARG A 27 -19.65 -1.06 3.90
N GLY A 28 -18.93 -1.91 4.63
CA GLY A 28 -19.27 -3.34 4.78
C GLY A 28 -19.06 -4.17 3.51
N GLU A 29 -18.33 -3.66 2.52
CA GLU A 29 -18.07 -4.31 1.24
C GLU A 29 -16.84 -5.24 1.32
N TYR A 30 -16.89 -6.25 2.19
CA TYR A 30 -15.73 -7.10 2.52
C TYR A 30 -15.10 -7.83 1.32
N SER A 31 -15.91 -8.21 0.33
CA SER A 31 -15.39 -8.81 -0.92
C SER A 31 -14.52 -7.82 -1.70
N ASN A 32 -14.95 -6.56 -1.81
CA ASN A 32 -14.20 -5.53 -2.50
C ASN A 32 -12.93 -5.14 -1.73
N ALA A 33 -13.02 -5.10 -0.39
CA ALA A 33 -11.85 -4.91 0.48
C ALA A 33 -10.80 -6.01 0.25
N ARG A 34 -11.22 -7.27 0.17
CA ARG A 34 -10.31 -8.40 -0.11
C ARG A 34 -9.65 -8.28 -1.49
N GLN A 35 -10.40 -7.90 -2.52
CA GLN A 35 -9.83 -7.68 -3.85
C GLN A 35 -8.82 -6.53 -3.87
N ALA A 36 -9.07 -5.46 -3.10
CA ALA A 36 -8.12 -4.35 -2.96
C ALA A 36 -6.83 -4.80 -2.25
N VAL A 37 -6.93 -5.63 -1.20
CA VAL A 37 -5.75 -6.27 -0.57
C VAL A 37 -4.97 -7.12 -1.57
N GLU A 38 -5.64 -7.93 -2.40
CA GLU A 38 -4.96 -8.75 -3.41
C GLU A 38 -4.21 -7.89 -4.43
N ARG A 39 -4.78 -6.76 -4.85
CA ARG A 39 -4.11 -5.81 -5.76
C ARG A 39 -2.92 -5.14 -5.07
N ALA A 40 -3.08 -4.70 -3.83
CA ALA A 40 -2.00 -4.15 -3.01
C ALA A 40 -0.83 -5.16 -2.85
N GLY A 41 -1.15 -6.43 -2.59
CA GLY A 41 -0.17 -7.52 -2.50
C GLY A 41 0.63 -7.72 -3.78
N ARG A 42 -0.03 -7.65 -4.96
CA ARG A 42 0.67 -7.71 -6.26
C ARG A 42 1.63 -6.54 -6.45
N ILE A 43 1.22 -5.33 -6.06
CA ILE A 43 2.07 -4.13 -6.14
C ILE A 43 3.26 -4.26 -5.20
N LEU A 44 3.06 -4.75 -3.97
CA LEU A 44 4.13 -5.01 -3.00
C LEU A 44 5.13 -6.04 -3.50
N ALA A 45 4.65 -7.15 -4.08
CA ALA A 45 5.52 -8.15 -4.70
C ALA A 45 6.35 -7.53 -5.84
N GLN A 46 5.73 -6.67 -6.65
CA GLN A 46 6.43 -5.95 -7.71
C GLN A 46 7.48 -5.00 -7.14
N LEU A 47 7.15 -4.19 -6.11
CA LEU A 47 8.08 -3.29 -5.43
C LEU A 47 9.29 -4.05 -4.86
N LYS A 48 9.08 -5.20 -4.22
CA LYS A 48 10.15 -6.06 -3.66
C LYS A 48 11.07 -6.66 -4.73
N SER A 49 10.65 -6.69 -5.99
CA SER A 49 11.47 -7.20 -7.10
C SER A 49 12.49 -6.18 -7.63
N TYR A 50 12.33 -4.89 -7.32
CA TYR A 50 13.23 -3.84 -7.79
C TYR A 50 14.51 -3.76 -6.95
N PRO A 51 15.71 -3.74 -7.57
CA PRO A 51 16.98 -3.68 -6.84
C PRO A 51 17.11 -2.47 -5.90
N GLU A 52 16.56 -1.31 -6.26
CA GLU A 52 16.59 -0.11 -5.42
C GLU A 52 15.75 -0.21 -4.14
N MET A 53 14.86 -1.21 -4.07
CA MET A 53 14.01 -1.49 -2.91
C MET A 53 14.62 -2.54 -1.98
N GLU A 54 15.82 -3.08 -2.27
CA GLU A 54 16.45 -4.13 -1.48
C GLU A 54 16.57 -3.76 -0.01
N SER A 55 17.04 -2.54 0.28
CA SER A 55 17.20 -2.01 1.64
C SER A 55 15.87 -1.77 2.37
N ARG A 56 14.74 -1.79 1.63
CA ARG A 56 13.38 -1.56 2.15
C ARG A 56 12.53 -2.83 2.16
N LYS A 57 13.06 -4.00 1.80
CA LYS A 57 12.27 -5.25 1.77
C LYS A 57 11.63 -5.61 3.09
N ALA A 58 12.31 -5.34 4.21
CA ALA A 58 11.75 -5.54 5.55
C ALA A 58 10.53 -4.64 5.79
N GLU A 59 10.67 -3.33 5.51
CA GLU A 59 9.59 -2.35 5.58
C GLU A 59 8.39 -2.76 4.71
N LEU A 60 8.64 -3.17 3.46
CA LEU A 60 7.61 -3.64 2.54
C LEU A 60 6.93 -4.94 3.00
N SER A 61 7.61 -5.77 3.79
CA SER A 61 7.03 -7.00 4.35
C SER A 61 6.15 -6.70 5.55
N THR A 62 6.56 -5.80 6.43
CA THR A 62 5.70 -5.29 7.50
C THR A 62 4.46 -4.61 6.93
N LEU A 63 4.61 -3.80 5.88
CA LEU A 63 3.47 -3.17 5.22
C LEU A 63 2.52 -4.21 4.60
N GLU A 64 3.05 -5.27 4.00
CA GLU A 64 2.24 -6.38 3.49
C GLU A 64 1.43 -7.07 4.61
N GLU A 65 2.04 -7.31 5.76
CA GLU A 65 1.34 -7.87 6.92
C GLU A 65 0.21 -6.97 7.39
N VAL A 66 0.47 -5.66 7.55
CA VAL A 66 -0.53 -4.67 7.95
C VAL A 66 -1.68 -4.61 6.95
N VAL A 67 -1.39 -4.57 5.65
CA VAL A 67 -2.44 -4.50 4.60
C VAL A 67 -3.27 -5.78 4.58
N ASN A 68 -2.65 -6.95 4.71
CA ASN A 68 -3.38 -8.22 4.77
C ASN A 68 -4.27 -8.33 6.02
N ASP A 69 -3.77 -7.85 7.16
CA ASP A 69 -4.53 -7.80 8.40
C ASP A 69 -5.68 -6.79 8.33
N SER A 70 -5.49 -5.69 7.62
CA SER A 70 -6.49 -4.62 7.51
C SER A 70 -7.81 -5.10 6.91
N ALA A 71 -7.85 -6.15 6.06
CA ALA A 71 -9.09 -6.72 5.52
C ALA A 71 -9.80 -7.72 6.45
N ARG A 72 -9.21 -8.08 7.59
CA ARG A 72 -9.84 -9.00 8.54
C ARG A 72 -11.04 -8.36 9.23
N ALA A 73 -11.99 -9.21 9.62
CA ALA A 73 -13.12 -8.81 10.46
C ALA A 73 -12.62 -8.30 11.82
N GLU A 74 -11.63 -8.99 12.38
CA GLU A 74 -10.92 -8.64 13.61
C GLU A 74 -9.43 -8.49 13.28
N PRO A 75 -8.96 -7.26 12.94
CA PRO A 75 -7.55 -6.99 12.68
C PRO A 75 -6.73 -7.10 13.98
N VAL A 76 -5.51 -7.62 13.86
CA VAL A 76 -4.53 -7.74 14.95
C VAL A 76 -3.82 -6.41 15.17
N PHE A 77 -3.57 -5.66 14.10
CA PHE A 77 -2.93 -4.36 14.19
C PHE A 77 -3.99 -3.25 14.30
N ASP A 78 -3.83 -2.40 15.31
CA ASP A 78 -4.62 -1.18 15.46
C ASP A 78 -3.99 -0.06 14.62
N ILE A 79 -4.20 -0.13 13.30
CA ILE A 79 -3.69 0.85 12.34
C ILE A 79 -4.85 1.68 11.79
N SER A 80 -4.81 2.98 12.04
CA SER A 80 -5.80 3.93 11.55
C SER A 80 -5.55 4.33 10.09
N GLU A 81 -6.60 4.82 9.43
CA GLU A 81 -6.48 5.35 8.07
C GLU A 81 -5.53 6.54 8.02
N GLU A 82 -5.54 7.40 9.05
CA GLU A 82 -4.65 8.55 9.18
C GLU A 82 -3.18 8.14 9.32
N GLN A 83 -2.89 7.03 10.01
CA GLN A 83 -1.52 6.49 10.09
C GLN A 83 -1.04 5.97 8.73
N MET A 84 -1.91 5.33 7.95
CA MET A 84 -1.58 4.91 6.59
C MET A 84 -1.42 6.12 5.66
N GLU A 85 -2.22 7.17 5.84
CA GLU A 85 -2.07 8.42 5.11
C GLU A 85 -0.72 9.08 5.39
N ALA A 86 -0.33 9.20 6.66
CA ALA A 86 0.97 9.73 7.04
C ALA A 86 2.12 8.91 6.43
N TYR A 87 1.99 7.58 6.34
CA TYR A 87 2.97 6.71 5.70
C TYR A 87 3.11 6.98 4.19
N PHE A 88 1.98 7.10 3.46
CA PHE A 88 2.00 7.26 1.99
C PHE A 88 2.22 8.70 1.50
N PHE A 89 1.91 9.71 2.32
CA PHE A 89 1.96 11.13 1.96
C PHE A 89 3.30 11.61 1.34
N PRO A 90 4.48 11.19 1.83
CA PRO A 90 5.75 11.59 1.22
C PRO A 90 5.92 11.08 -0.22
N PHE A 91 5.34 9.92 -0.55
CA PHE A 91 5.46 9.32 -1.88
C PHE A 91 4.53 9.99 -2.89
N THR A 92 3.28 10.27 -2.50
CA THR A 92 2.32 10.97 -3.35
C THR A 92 2.78 12.40 -3.65
N THR A 93 3.28 13.12 -2.64
CA THR A 93 3.82 14.47 -2.81
C THR A 93 5.00 14.52 -3.77
N ARG A 94 5.96 13.59 -3.63
CA ARG A 94 7.09 13.49 -4.56
C ARG A 94 6.65 13.16 -5.98
N LEU A 95 5.63 12.32 -6.15
CA LEU A 95 5.12 11.97 -7.47
C LEU A 95 4.50 13.18 -8.17
N LEU A 96 3.71 13.97 -7.44
CA LEU A 96 3.09 15.20 -7.95
C LEU A 96 4.13 16.27 -8.29
N ALA A 97 5.22 16.37 -7.54
CA ALA A 97 6.31 17.30 -7.81
C ALA A 97 7.15 16.93 -9.06
N GLN A 98 7.00 15.71 -9.60
CA GLN A 98 7.68 15.25 -10.81
C GLN A 98 6.83 15.39 -12.09
N ARG A 99 5.65 16.03 -11.99
CA ARG A 99 4.78 16.30 -13.14
C ARG A 99 5.15 17.56 -13.89
#